data_AF-A0A4U3ACY8-F1
#
_entry.id   AF-A0A4U3ACY8-F1
#
_cell.length_a   1.000
_cell.length_b   1.000
_cell.length_c   1.000
_cell.angle_alpha   90.00
_cell.angle_beta   90.00
_cell.angle_gamma   90.00
#
_symmetry.space_group_name_H-M   'P 1'
#
loop_
_entity.id
_entity.type
_entity.pdbx_description
1 polymer ?
#
loop_
_entity_poly.entity_id
_entity_poly.type
_entity_poly.pdbx_seq_one_letter_code
_entity_poly.pdbx_strand_id
1 'polypeptide(L)'
;MDENYNKQGQSLLGNDFNENRERNEQAILHSQTVGSRGPVLKQDSVLHETLQEFIHEKILERPVHVKGFGAFGYFQTIYPMSEHTKLRFLQNSNARVPVMVRFSLAVSTKGTPDTSRNVRGFSTKFYTEEGIFDLLCNHIPVFSVRDPMRFPETIQALLPSPINNLIDPNRFWSFVARAPESIHFVVHLYSDAGTAKSLRHIPGHSVNTYVWRNAEGN
;
A
#
# COMPACT_ATOMS: atom_id res chain seq x y z
N MET A 1 19.90 35.68 40.72
CA MET A 1 18.81 34.69 40.88
C MET A 1 17.96 34.67 39.62
N ASP A 2 18.16 33.83 38.62
CA ASP A 2 19.37 33.26 38.04
C ASP A 2 18.96 32.85 36.62
N GLU A 3 19.74 33.29 35.63
CA GLU A 3 19.66 32.87 34.25
C GLU A 3 20.08 31.40 34.13
N ASN A 4 19.19 30.44 34.36
CA ASN A 4 19.51 29.04 34.07
C ASN A 4 18.23 28.19 33.99
N TYR A 5 17.51 28.23 32.88
CA TYR A 5 16.62 27.14 32.46
C TYR A 5 16.37 27.21 30.94
N ASN A 6 17.45 27.19 30.14
CA ASN A 6 17.31 27.00 28.71
C ASN A 6 18.56 26.34 28.09
N LYS A 7 18.85 25.09 28.49
CA LYS A 7 19.80 24.21 27.80
C LYS A 7 19.40 22.74 28.03
N GLN A 8 18.47 22.22 27.25
CA GLN A 8 18.33 20.78 26.99
C GLN A 8 17.38 20.59 25.80
N GLY A 9 17.93 20.24 24.64
CA GLY A 9 17.13 19.94 23.45
C GLY A 9 17.79 20.18 22.10
N GLN A 10 19.07 20.57 22.02
CA GLN A 10 19.81 20.62 20.75
C GLN A 10 20.64 19.34 20.55
N SER A 11 20.25 18.61 19.51
CA SER A 11 20.91 17.52 18.77
C SER A 11 21.71 16.47 19.56
N LEU A 12 21.07 15.31 19.81
CA LEU A 12 21.75 14.02 20.06
C LEU A 12 22.32 13.37 18.78
N LEU A 13 22.42 14.14 17.69
CA LEU A 13 23.15 13.78 16.49
C LEU A 13 24.32 14.75 16.40
N GLY A 14 25.39 14.40 17.11
CA GLY A 14 26.65 15.13 17.05
C GLY A 14 27.17 15.18 15.63
N ASN A 15 27.78 16.32 15.29
CA ASN A 15 28.47 16.59 14.02
C ASN A 15 29.69 15.68 13.76
N ASP A 16 29.94 14.66 14.61
CA ASP A 16 31.10 13.75 14.54
C ASP A 16 30.97 12.64 13.47
N PHE A 17 29.80 12.49 12.83
CA PHE A 17 29.61 11.48 11.78
C PHE A 17 30.19 11.87 10.41
N ASN A 18 30.63 13.12 10.21
CA ASN A 18 31.10 13.60 8.90
C ASN A 18 32.63 13.62 8.73
N GLU A 19 33.45 13.66 9.79
CA GLU A 19 34.91 13.75 9.65
C GLU A 19 35.59 12.44 9.20
N ASN A 20 34.92 11.29 9.34
CA ASN A 20 35.45 9.99 8.89
C ASN A 20 35.03 9.59 7.47
N ARG A 21 34.19 10.37 6.78
CA ARG A 21 33.79 10.06 5.39
C ARG A 21 34.92 10.32 4.40
N GLU A 22 35.72 11.37 4.59
CA GLU A 22 36.78 11.75 3.64
C GLU A 22 37.94 10.73 3.56
N ARG A 23 38.24 10.01 4.65
CA ARG A 23 39.26 8.93 4.64
C ARG A 23 38.78 7.62 4.01
N ASN A 24 37.48 7.46 3.75
CA ASN A 24 36.88 6.20 3.33
C ASN A 24 36.31 6.21 1.90
N GLU A 25 36.52 7.27 1.11
CA GLU A 25 35.97 7.38 -0.24
C GLU A 25 36.45 6.27 -1.19
N GLN A 26 37.71 5.82 -1.08
CA GLN A 26 38.23 4.69 -1.85
C GLN A 26 37.60 3.35 -1.47
N ALA A 27 37.28 3.14 -0.18
CA ALA A 27 36.66 1.91 0.32
C ALA A 27 35.19 1.77 -0.11
N ILE A 28 34.52 2.88 -0.45
CA ILE A 28 33.12 2.87 -0.92
C ILE A 28 33.04 2.38 -2.38
N LEU A 29 34.08 2.58 -3.19
CA LEU A 29 34.05 2.25 -4.63
C LEU A 29 34.83 1.00 -5.01
N HIS A 30 35.73 0.52 -4.14
CA HIS A 30 36.60 -0.62 -4.43
C HIS A 30 36.74 -1.56 -3.23
N SER A 31 36.63 -2.86 -3.48
CA SER A 31 36.89 -3.89 -2.47
C SER A 31 38.37 -3.94 -2.07
N GLN A 32 38.64 -4.33 -0.83
CA GLN A 32 39.99 -4.60 -0.33
C GLN A 32 40.54 -5.89 -0.97
N THR A 33 41.68 -5.80 -1.63
CA THR A 33 42.33 -6.93 -2.33
C THR A 33 43.77 -7.16 -1.88
N VAL A 34 44.32 -8.35 -2.15
CA VAL A 34 45.77 -8.63 -1.99
C VAL A 34 46.56 -8.04 -3.17
N GLY A 35 46.83 -6.74 -3.13
CA GLY A 35 47.45 -6.01 -4.25
C GLY A 35 46.45 -5.70 -5.38
N SER A 36 46.87 -4.93 -6.39
CA SER A 36 45.96 -4.35 -7.40
C SER A 36 45.26 -5.36 -8.32
N ARG A 37 45.72 -6.61 -8.35
CA ARG A 37 45.14 -7.71 -9.16
C ARG A 37 44.92 -8.99 -8.36
N GLY A 38 44.98 -8.91 -7.03
CA GLY A 38 44.77 -10.08 -6.15
C GLY A 38 43.29 -10.32 -5.80
N PRO A 39 42.99 -11.42 -5.11
CA PRO A 39 41.64 -11.72 -4.65
C PRO A 39 41.15 -10.72 -3.60
N VAL A 40 39.81 -10.60 -3.50
CA VAL A 40 39.12 -9.84 -2.46
C VAL A 40 39.30 -10.50 -1.09
N LEU A 41 39.55 -9.69 -0.06
CA LEU A 41 39.75 -10.14 1.30
C LEU A 41 38.43 -10.27 2.05
N LYS A 42 38.25 -11.37 2.80
CA LYS A 42 37.09 -11.60 3.67
C LYS A 42 36.96 -10.57 4.81
N GLN A 43 38.06 -9.92 5.19
CA GLN A 43 38.06 -8.92 6.26
C GLN A 43 37.44 -7.57 5.82
N ASP A 44 37.12 -7.42 4.53
CA ASP A 44 36.47 -6.24 3.99
C ASP A 44 35.02 -6.13 4.50
N SER A 45 34.85 -5.51 5.68
CA SER A 45 33.54 -5.34 6.31
C SER A 45 32.63 -4.43 5.50
N VAL A 46 33.19 -3.41 4.82
CA VAL A 46 32.43 -2.44 4.01
C VAL A 46 31.78 -3.15 2.81
N LEU A 47 32.52 -4.02 2.12
CA LEU A 47 31.96 -4.86 1.05
C LEU A 47 30.84 -5.76 1.57
N HIS A 48 31.08 -6.44 2.69
CA HIS A 48 30.10 -7.39 3.24
C HIS A 48 28.81 -6.70 3.69
N GLU A 49 28.90 -5.57 4.38
CA GLU A 49 27.74 -4.76 4.79
C GLU A 49 26.98 -4.24 3.57
N THR A 50 27.67 -3.67 2.58
CA THR A 50 27.06 -3.17 1.34
C THR A 50 26.31 -4.27 0.58
N LEU A 51 26.93 -5.44 0.40
CA LEU A 51 26.28 -6.56 -0.27
C LEU A 51 25.13 -7.15 0.55
N GLN A 52 25.26 -7.16 1.88
CA GLN A 52 24.20 -7.62 2.78
C GLN A 52 22.98 -6.71 2.70
N GLU A 53 23.16 -5.39 2.65
CA GLU A 53 22.05 -4.46 2.43
C GLU A 53 21.38 -4.75 1.08
N PHE A 54 22.17 -4.80 -0.01
CA PHE A 54 21.66 -5.03 -1.36
C PHE A 54 20.81 -6.31 -1.50
N ILE A 55 21.28 -7.45 -0.96
CA ILE A 55 20.53 -8.72 -1.07
C ILE A 55 19.22 -8.70 -0.25
N HIS A 56 19.11 -7.83 0.76
CA HIS A 56 17.93 -7.69 1.63
C HIS A 56 17.07 -6.45 1.32
N GLU A 57 17.43 -5.61 0.36
CA GLU A 57 16.66 -4.41 -0.03
C GLU A 57 15.24 -4.73 -0.48
N LYS A 58 15.04 -5.89 -1.11
CA LYS A 58 13.75 -6.28 -1.66
C LYS A 58 12.86 -6.88 -0.58
N ILE A 59 11.97 -6.05 -0.04
CA ILE A 59 10.88 -6.52 0.82
C ILE A 59 9.86 -7.37 0.06
N LEU A 60 9.18 -8.26 0.78
CA LEU A 60 8.09 -9.06 0.24
C LEU A 60 6.95 -8.14 -0.25
N GLU A 61 6.47 -8.44 -1.45
CA GLU A 61 5.34 -7.72 -2.04
C GLU A 61 4.02 -8.09 -1.36
N ARG A 62 2.99 -7.26 -1.53
CA ARG A 62 1.65 -7.61 -1.06
C ARG A 62 1.13 -8.83 -1.85
N PRO A 63 0.36 -9.75 -1.24
CA PRO A 63 -0.21 -10.89 -1.97
C PRO A 63 -1.17 -10.48 -3.10
N VAL A 64 -1.83 -9.33 -2.93
CA VAL A 64 -2.71 -8.66 -3.90
C VAL A 64 -2.48 -7.16 -3.77
N HIS A 65 -2.92 -6.37 -4.74
CA HIS A 65 -2.72 -4.91 -4.73
C HIS A 65 -1.24 -4.51 -4.70
N VAL A 66 -0.37 -5.30 -5.35
CA VAL A 66 1.08 -5.08 -5.44
C VAL A 66 1.37 -3.69 -6.01
N LYS A 67 0.90 -3.44 -7.24
CA LYS A 67 1.12 -2.18 -7.92
C LYS A 67 0.14 -1.13 -7.40
N GLY A 68 0.66 0.02 -6.99
CA GLY A 68 -0.17 1.10 -6.46
C GLY A 68 0.55 2.42 -6.30
N PHE A 69 -0.24 3.45 -6.01
CA PHE A 69 0.16 4.85 -5.97
C PHE A 69 -0.37 5.47 -4.67
N GLY A 70 0.47 6.22 -3.98
CA GLY A 70 0.12 6.87 -2.71
C GLY A 70 0.01 8.38 -2.85
N ALA A 71 -0.89 8.99 -2.10
CA ALA A 71 -0.96 10.44 -1.91
C ALA A 71 -1.39 10.76 -0.47
N PHE A 72 -0.95 11.92 0.03
CA PHE A 72 -1.38 12.45 1.32
C PHE A 72 -2.35 13.61 1.10
N GLY A 73 -3.21 13.85 2.09
CA GLY A 73 -4.16 14.96 2.07
C GLY A 73 -4.90 15.10 3.38
N TYR A 74 -6.10 15.66 3.31
CA TYR A 74 -7.01 15.72 4.45
C TYR A 74 -8.43 15.37 4.03
N PHE A 75 -9.19 14.84 4.98
CA PHE A 75 -10.62 14.70 4.92
C PHE A 75 -11.26 15.77 5.81
N GLN A 76 -12.38 16.33 5.34
CA GLN A 76 -13.18 17.27 6.13
C GLN A 76 -14.64 16.91 5.94
N THR A 77 -15.34 16.70 7.05
CA THR A 77 -16.78 16.49 7.04
C THR A 77 -17.45 17.79 6.61
N ILE A 78 -18.42 17.72 5.70
CA ILE A 78 -19.21 18.90 5.31
C ILE A 78 -20.52 18.92 6.11
N TYR A 79 -21.16 17.76 6.24
CA TYR A 79 -22.40 17.56 6.98
C TYR A 79 -22.13 16.62 8.16
N PRO A 80 -22.27 17.10 9.41
CA PRO A 80 -22.16 16.26 10.60
C PRO A 80 -23.06 15.02 10.53
N MET A 81 -22.53 13.87 10.94
CA MET A 81 -23.24 12.57 10.96
C MET A 81 -23.52 12.07 12.38
N SER A 82 -23.60 12.98 13.35
CA SER A 82 -23.78 12.67 14.78
C SER A 82 -25.06 11.88 15.08
N GLU A 83 -26.11 12.07 14.29
CA GLU A 83 -27.37 11.31 14.39
C GLU A 83 -27.16 9.81 14.15
N HIS A 84 -26.17 9.44 13.34
CA HIS A 84 -25.99 8.06 12.87
C HIS A 84 -24.74 7.38 13.44
N THR A 85 -23.69 8.13 13.75
CA THR A 85 -22.40 7.56 14.17
C THR A 85 -21.72 8.40 15.22
N LYS A 86 -20.99 7.75 16.13
CA LYS A 86 -20.10 8.39 17.11
C LYS A 86 -18.68 8.61 16.62
N LEU A 87 -18.37 8.31 15.36
CA LEU A 87 -17.02 8.52 14.80
C LEU A 87 -16.63 10.00 14.87
N ARG A 88 -15.61 10.32 15.66
CA ARG A 88 -15.25 11.71 16.02
C ARG A 88 -14.96 12.60 14.81
N PHE A 89 -14.31 12.06 13.78
CA PHE A 89 -13.98 12.78 12.55
C PHE A 89 -15.21 13.14 11.69
N LEU A 90 -16.38 12.58 12.00
CA LEU A 90 -17.66 12.84 11.32
C LEU A 90 -18.61 13.75 12.14
N GLN A 91 -18.19 14.25 13.30
CA GLN A 91 -19.07 15.03 14.20
C GLN A 91 -19.15 16.51 13.85
N ASN A 92 -18.07 17.09 13.31
CA ASN A 92 -17.94 18.54 13.15
C ASN A 92 -17.47 18.89 11.74
N SER A 93 -18.08 19.92 11.13
CA SER A 93 -17.79 20.31 9.74
C SER A 93 -16.48 21.10 9.56
N ASN A 94 -15.85 21.54 10.65
CA ASN A 94 -14.64 22.36 10.61
C ASN A 94 -13.35 21.55 10.86
N ALA A 95 -13.46 20.28 11.26
CA ALA A 95 -12.30 19.47 11.59
C ALA A 95 -11.66 18.89 10.32
N ARG A 96 -10.35 19.08 10.16
CA ARG A 96 -9.55 18.43 9.12
C ARG A 96 -8.84 17.23 9.72
N VAL A 97 -9.02 16.08 9.10
CA VAL A 97 -8.39 14.83 9.49
C VAL A 97 -7.34 14.48 8.45
N PRO A 98 -6.04 14.41 8.82
CA PRO A 98 -5.00 13.97 7.88
C PRO A 98 -5.33 12.59 7.34
N VAL A 99 -5.05 12.37 6.05
CA VAL A 99 -5.25 11.08 5.39
C VAL A 99 -4.08 10.69 4.52
N MET A 100 -3.88 9.38 4.38
CA MET A 100 -3.06 8.78 3.33
C MET A 100 -3.99 7.91 2.46
N VAL A 101 -3.99 8.16 1.16
CA VAL A 101 -4.73 7.35 0.19
C VAL A 101 -3.75 6.49 -0.59
N ARG A 102 -4.10 5.23 -0.81
CA ARG A 102 -3.40 4.32 -1.72
C ARG A 102 -4.36 3.77 -2.76
N PHE A 103 -4.08 4.10 -4.01
CA PHE A 103 -4.70 3.46 -5.17
C PHE A 103 -3.88 2.24 -5.59
N SER A 104 -4.52 1.23 -6.19
CA SER A 104 -3.80 0.01 -6.60
C SER A 104 -4.53 -0.80 -7.64
N LEU A 105 -3.84 -1.75 -8.28
CA LEU A 105 -4.43 -2.76 -9.15
C LEU A 105 -4.52 -4.08 -8.37
N ALA A 106 -5.72 -4.64 -8.24
CA ALA A 106 -5.99 -5.76 -7.32
C ALA A 106 -5.18 -7.02 -7.65
N VAL A 107 -5.29 -7.52 -8.89
CA VAL A 107 -4.48 -8.65 -9.34
C VAL A 107 -3.37 -8.11 -10.22
N SER A 108 -2.22 -7.85 -9.62
CA SER A 108 -1.08 -7.24 -10.29
C SER A 108 0.24 -7.77 -9.76
N THR A 109 1.25 -7.66 -10.61
CA THR A 109 2.68 -7.67 -10.26
C THR A 109 3.25 -6.26 -10.46
N LYS A 110 4.50 -6.02 -10.03
CA LYS A 110 5.18 -4.73 -10.33
C LYS A 110 5.15 -4.35 -11.81
N GLY A 111 5.19 -5.33 -12.73
CA GLY A 111 5.21 -5.12 -14.17
C GLY A 111 3.83 -4.96 -14.84
N THR A 112 2.72 -5.08 -14.10
CA THR A 112 1.38 -4.98 -14.69
C THR A 112 1.13 -3.56 -15.23
N PRO A 113 0.64 -3.37 -16.47
CA PRO A 113 0.32 -2.05 -17.01
C PRO A 113 -0.79 -1.34 -16.22
N ASP A 114 -0.64 -0.04 -15.97
CA ASP A 114 -1.58 0.75 -15.16
C ASP A 114 -2.98 0.85 -15.77
N THR A 115 -3.07 0.76 -17.10
CA THR A 115 -4.31 0.82 -17.89
C THR A 115 -4.93 -0.54 -18.14
N SER A 116 -4.37 -1.63 -17.60
CA SER A 116 -4.92 -2.98 -17.75
C SER A 116 -6.36 -3.07 -17.19
N ARG A 117 -7.20 -3.91 -17.81
CA ARG A 117 -8.53 -4.22 -17.26
C ARG A 117 -8.35 -4.90 -15.90
N ASN A 118 -8.73 -4.21 -14.82
CA ASN A 118 -8.41 -4.67 -13.47
C ASN A 118 -9.32 -3.98 -12.44
N VAL A 119 -9.38 -4.54 -11.23
CA VAL A 119 -10.00 -3.83 -10.12
C VAL A 119 -9.04 -2.77 -9.59
N ARG A 120 -9.51 -1.53 -9.51
CA ARG A 120 -8.81 -0.46 -8.79
C ARG A 120 -9.18 -0.48 -7.32
N GLY A 121 -8.19 -0.70 -6.46
CA GLY A 121 -8.29 -0.46 -5.02
C GLY A 121 -8.20 1.03 -4.72
N PHE A 122 -8.97 1.49 -3.75
CA PHE A 122 -9.00 2.85 -3.23
C PHE A 122 -9.03 2.74 -1.70
N SER A 123 -7.86 2.73 -1.06
CA SER A 123 -7.76 2.59 0.39
C SER A 123 -7.39 3.92 1.03
N THR A 124 -8.13 4.35 2.05
CA THR A 124 -7.90 5.60 2.76
C THR A 124 -7.64 5.31 4.24
N LYS A 125 -6.48 5.74 4.71
CA LYS A 125 -6.10 5.74 6.13
C LYS A 125 -6.40 7.12 6.71
N PHE A 126 -7.20 7.16 7.76
CA PHE A 126 -7.56 8.38 8.50
C PHE A 126 -6.79 8.39 9.82
N TYR A 127 -6.04 9.47 10.04
CA TYR A 127 -5.30 9.69 11.28
C TYR A 127 -6.18 10.50 12.23
N THR A 128 -7.04 9.82 12.98
CA THR A 128 -8.02 10.47 13.88
C THR A 128 -7.48 10.61 15.30
N GLU A 129 -8.09 11.47 16.12
CA GLU A 129 -7.73 11.63 17.54
C GLU A 129 -7.96 10.36 18.37
N GLU A 130 -8.86 9.49 17.95
CA GLU A 130 -9.22 8.24 18.64
C GLU A 130 -8.49 7.01 18.05
N GLY A 131 -7.53 7.24 17.16
CA GLY A 131 -6.73 6.21 16.51
C GLY A 131 -6.86 6.21 14.99
N ILE A 132 -6.27 5.19 14.37
CA ILE A 132 -6.30 5.04 12.92
C ILE A 132 -7.61 4.36 12.50
N PHE A 133 -8.29 4.96 11.53
CA PHE A 133 -9.41 4.33 10.85
C PHE A 133 -9.01 4.04 9.39
N ASP A 134 -9.05 2.79 8.98
CA ASP A 134 -8.73 2.37 7.61
C ASP A 134 -10.02 2.01 6.86
N LEU A 135 -10.35 2.79 5.83
CA LEU A 135 -11.45 2.49 4.92
C LEU A 135 -10.88 1.89 3.64
N LEU A 136 -11.04 0.58 3.50
CA LEU A 136 -10.53 -0.18 2.36
C LEU A 136 -11.64 -0.33 1.31
N CYS A 137 -11.52 0.39 0.20
CA CYS A 137 -12.51 0.36 -0.88
C CYS A 137 -11.94 -0.20 -2.18
N ASN A 138 -12.86 -0.53 -3.08
CA ASN A 138 -12.62 -0.72 -4.50
C ASN A 138 -13.47 0.25 -5.32
N HIS A 139 -13.10 0.50 -6.56
CA HIS A 139 -13.94 1.27 -7.48
C HIS A 139 -15.17 0.51 -8.02
N ILE A 140 -15.23 -0.81 -7.84
CA ILE A 140 -16.42 -1.62 -8.18
C ILE A 140 -17.21 -1.84 -6.89
N PRO A 141 -18.55 -1.65 -6.90
CA PRO A 141 -19.38 -1.68 -5.70
C PRO A 141 -19.65 -3.09 -5.14
N VAL A 142 -19.28 -4.14 -5.86
CA VAL A 142 -19.49 -5.55 -5.50
C VAL A 142 -18.20 -6.35 -5.62
N PHE A 143 -18.19 -7.56 -5.06
CA PHE A 143 -17.07 -8.48 -5.17
C PHE A 143 -17.44 -9.76 -5.95
N SER A 144 -16.44 -10.52 -6.39
CA SER A 144 -16.61 -11.74 -7.20
C SER A 144 -17.22 -12.91 -6.42
N VAL A 145 -17.06 -12.92 -5.09
CA VAL A 145 -17.53 -13.97 -4.19
C VAL A 145 -18.20 -13.35 -2.98
N ARG A 146 -19.07 -14.13 -2.35
CA ARG A 146 -19.83 -13.71 -1.15
C ARG A 146 -19.28 -14.31 0.14
N ASP A 147 -18.39 -15.29 0.03
CA ASP A 147 -17.78 -16.00 1.15
C ASP A 147 -16.24 -15.83 1.11
N PRO A 148 -15.60 -15.40 2.21
CA PRO A 148 -14.16 -15.19 2.25
C PRO A 148 -13.33 -16.47 2.03
N MET A 149 -13.87 -17.66 2.34
CA MET A 149 -13.20 -18.94 2.08
C MET A 149 -12.95 -19.15 0.57
N ARG A 150 -13.80 -18.57 -0.29
CA ARG A 150 -13.67 -18.62 -1.75
C ARG A 150 -12.77 -17.54 -2.34
N PHE A 151 -12.27 -16.59 -1.53
CA PHE A 151 -11.40 -15.52 -2.00
C PHE A 151 -10.13 -16.04 -2.71
N PRO A 152 -9.39 -17.03 -2.17
CA PRO A 152 -8.20 -17.57 -2.83
C PRO A 152 -8.50 -18.16 -4.21
N GLU A 153 -9.67 -18.80 -4.38
CA GLU A 153 -10.11 -19.36 -5.65
C GLU A 153 -10.22 -18.28 -6.73
N THR A 154 -10.83 -17.14 -6.42
CA THR A 154 -10.94 -16.00 -7.35
C THR A 154 -9.56 -15.46 -7.73
N ILE A 155 -8.72 -15.18 -6.72
CA ILE A 155 -7.40 -14.56 -6.96
C ILE A 155 -6.53 -15.49 -7.80
N GLN A 156 -6.51 -16.78 -7.50
CA GLN A 156 -5.77 -17.77 -8.28
C GLN A 156 -6.26 -17.84 -9.73
N ALA A 157 -7.55 -17.71 -9.98
CA ALA A 157 -8.12 -17.72 -11.33
C ALA A 157 -7.70 -16.51 -12.19
N LEU A 158 -7.31 -15.39 -11.56
CA LEU A 158 -6.86 -14.17 -12.22
C LEU A 158 -5.32 -14.05 -12.30
N LEU A 159 -4.58 -14.81 -11.49
CA LEU A 159 -3.12 -14.84 -11.51
C LEU A 159 -2.58 -15.67 -12.69
N PRO A 160 -1.30 -15.45 -13.09
CA PRO A 160 -0.63 -16.33 -14.04
C PRO A 160 -0.69 -17.80 -13.63
N SER A 161 -0.70 -18.69 -14.62
CA SER A 161 -0.71 -20.14 -14.41
C SER A 161 0.53 -20.59 -13.62
N PRO A 162 0.37 -21.45 -12.60
CA PRO A 162 1.52 -21.98 -11.86
C PRO A 162 2.40 -22.90 -12.72
N ILE A 163 1.94 -23.33 -13.90
CA ILE A 163 2.67 -24.25 -14.79
C ILE A 163 3.70 -23.50 -15.64
N ASN A 164 3.30 -22.38 -16.23
CA ASN A 164 4.11 -21.65 -17.23
C ASN A 164 4.22 -20.14 -16.97
N ASN A 165 3.62 -19.64 -15.88
CA ASN A 165 3.60 -18.23 -15.49
C ASN A 165 3.01 -17.28 -16.56
N LEU A 166 2.12 -17.80 -17.42
CA LEU A 166 1.36 -17.00 -18.39
C LEU A 166 -0.07 -16.79 -17.94
N ILE A 167 -0.70 -15.69 -18.39
CA ILE A 167 -2.13 -15.47 -18.19
C ILE A 167 -2.92 -16.51 -18.99
N ASP A 168 -3.83 -17.22 -18.33
CA ASP A 168 -4.69 -18.23 -18.94
C ASP A 168 -6.17 -17.82 -18.77
N PRO A 169 -6.84 -17.37 -19.85
CA PRO A 169 -8.26 -17.01 -19.81
C PRO A 169 -9.19 -18.15 -19.36
N ASN A 170 -8.82 -19.41 -19.61
CA ASN A 170 -9.66 -20.55 -19.25
C ASN A 170 -9.81 -20.68 -17.74
N ARG A 171 -8.78 -20.32 -16.95
CA ARG A 171 -8.86 -20.36 -15.48
C ARG A 171 -9.90 -19.38 -14.96
N PHE A 172 -9.90 -18.15 -15.47
CA PHE A 172 -10.88 -17.13 -15.10
C PHE A 172 -12.30 -17.56 -15.49
N TRP A 173 -12.52 -17.95 -16.74
CA TRP A 173 -13.86 -18.32 -17.20
C TRP A 173 -14.38 -19.63 -16.58
N SER A 174 -13.50 -20.58 -16.25
CA SER A 174 -13.87 -21.79 -15.50
C SER A 174 -14.29 -21.48 -14.06
N PHE A 175 -13.71 -20.46 -13.43
CA PHE A 175 -14.20 -19.95 -12.14
C PHE A 175 -15.58 -19.32 -12.31
N VAL A 176 -15.76 -18.39 -13.25
CA VAL A 176 -17.04 -17.71 -13.49
C VAL A 176 -18.17 -18.71 -13.77
N ALA A 177 -17.91 -19.76 -14.57
CA ALA A 177 -18.89 -20.80 -14.87
C ALA A 177 -19.36 -21.59 -13.63
N ARG A 178 -18.53 -21.71 -12.59
CA ARG A 178 -18.84 -22.40 -11.33
C ARG A 178 -19.27 -21.47 -10.19
N ALA A 179 -19.17 -20.16 -10.40
CA ALA A 179 -19.48 -19.12 -9.42
C ALA A 179 -20.44 -18.09 -10.03
N PRO A 180 -21.72 -18.45 -10.26
CA PRO A 180 -22.71 -17.53 -10.84
C PRO A 180 -22.93 -16.28 -9.97
N GLU A 181 -22.59 -16.30 -8.68
CA GLU A 181 -22.58 -15.11 -7.82
C GLU A 181 -21.61 -14.01 -8.31
N SER A 182 -20.60 -14.38 -9.11
CA SER A 182 -19.60 -13.46 -9.64
C SER A 182 -20.11 -12.61 -10.81
N ILE A 183 -21.25 -12.96 -11.41
CA ILE A 183 -21.72 -12.35 -12.66
C ILE A 183 -21.91 -10.83 -12.54
N HIS A 184 -22.45 -10.34 -11.43
CA HIS A 184 -22.60 -8.90 -11.21
C HIS A 184 -21.24 -8.19 -11.19
N PHE A 185 -20.23 -8.77 -10.54
CA PHE A 185 -18.86 -8.25 -10.56
C PHE A 185 -18.24 -8.31 -11.96
N VAL A 186 -18.42 -9.40 -12.70
CA VAL A 186 -17.88 -9.58 -14.05
C VAL A 186 -18.45 -8.54 -15.02
N VAL A 187 -19.75 -8.24 -14.93
CA VAL A 187 -20.39 -7.18 -15.73
C VAL A 187 -19.70 -5.82 -15.50
N HIS A 188 -19.44 -5.45 -14.24
CA HIS A 188 -18.70 -4.22 -13.94
C HIS A 188 -17.27 -4.26 -14.48
N LEU A 189 -16.55 -5.36 -14.23
CA LEU A 189 -15.15 -5.51 -14.64
C LEU A 189 -14.98 -5.47 -16.16
N TYR A 190 -15.93 -5.97 -16.95
CA TYR A 190 -15.89 -5.98 -18.41
C TYR A 190 -16.57 -4.77 -19.06
N SER A 191 -17.20 -3.89 -18.27
CA SER A 191 -17.62 -2.56 -18.74
C SER A 191 -16.45 -1.56 -18.80
N ASP A 192 -16.71 -0.31 -19.17
CA ASP A 192 -15.70 0.76 -19.17
C ASP A 192 -15.07 1.01 -17.78
N ALA A 193 -15.77 0.64 -16.71
CA ALA A 193 -15.27 0.77 -15.34
C ALA A 193 -13.96 -0.03 -15.12
N GLY A 194 -13.82 -1.19 -15.75
CA GLY A 194 -12.61 -2.02 -15.61
C GLY A 194 -11.34 -1.42 -16.20
N THR A 195 -11.47 -0.44 -17.10
CA THR A 195 -10.35 0.24 -17.79
C THR A 195 -10.32 1.73 -17.44
N ALA A 196 -9.98 2.01 -16.18
CA ALA A 196 -9.92 3.38 -15.68
C ALA A 196 -8.85 4.24 -16.40
N LYS A 197 -9.28 5.36 -17.01
CA LYS A 197 -8.38 6.36 -17.62
C LYS A 197 -7.54 7.11 -16.59
N SER A 198 -8.09 7.35 -15.40
CA SER A 198 -7.45 8.12 -14.35
C SER A 198 -8.01 7.74 -12.99
N LEU A 199 -7.13 7.57 -12.00
CA LEU A 199 -7.49 7.30 -10.60
C LEU A 199 -8.24 8.47 -9.94
N ARG A 200 -8.22 9.66 -10.55
CA ARG A 200 -8.97 10.84 -10.07
C ARG A 200 -10.47 10.78 -10.40
N HIS A 201 -10.87 9.90 -11.31
CA HIS A 201 -12.22 9.83 -11.86
C HIS A 201 -12.85 8.45 -11.65
N ILE A 202 -12.44 7.74 -10.60
CA ILE A 202 -13.06 6.49 -10.18
C ILE A 202 -13.87 6.73 -8.90
N PRO A 203 -15.03 6.06 -8.73
CA PRO A 203 -15.70 6.04 -7.45
C PRO A 203 -14.92 5.18 -6.44
N GLY A 204 -15.28 5.28 -5.16
CA GLY A 204 -14.77 4.41 -4.10
C GLY A 204 -15.93 3.81 -3.31
N HIS A 205 -15.96 2.47 -3.26
CA HIS A 205 -16.98 1.69 -2.57
C HIS A 205 -16.34 0.71 -1.59
N SER A 206 -16.81 0.68 -0.35
CA SER A 206 -16.34 -0.27 0.66
C SER A 206 -16.78 -1.70 0.38
N VAL A 207 -17.71 -1.89 -0.55
CA VAL A 207 -18.36 -3.14 -0.97
C VAL A 207 -19.25 -3.76 0.11
N ASN A 208 -18.78 -3.77 1.36
CA ASN A 208 -19.50 -4.32 2.49
C ASN A 208 -20.49 -3.31 3.09
N THR A 209 -21.56 -3.84 3.67
CA THR A 209 -22.44 -3.10 4.57
C THR A 209 -21.78 -2.98 5.94
N TYR A 210 -21.78 -1.76 6.49
CA TYR A 210 -21.28 -1.48 7.84
C TYR A 210 -22.45 -1.09 8.74
N VAL A 211 -22.25 -1.28 10.04
CA VAL A 211 -23.16 -0.77 11.06
C VAL A 211 -22.55 0.48 11.65
N TRP A 212 -23.28 1.58 11.59
CA TRP A 212 -22.98 2.76 12.37
C TRP A 212 -23.74 2.71 13.68
N ARG A 213 -23.14 3.31 14.72
CA ARG A 213 -23.79 3.45 16.02
C ARG A 213 -23.64 4.85 16.53
N ASN A 214 -24.75 5.49 16.86
CA ASN A 214 -24.75 6.84 17.40
C ASN A 214 -24.48 6.85 18.92
N ALA A 215 -24.57 8.02 19.56
CA ALA A 215 -24.32 8.16 21.00
C ALA A 215 -25.37 7.47 21.88
N GLU A 216 -26.59 7.29 21.37
CA GLU A 216 -27.70 6.61 22.06
C GLU A 216 -27.63 5.08 21.89
N GLY A 217 -26.76 4.59 21.00
CA GLY A 217 -26.57 3.18 20.72
C GLY A 217 -27.47 2.60 19.62
N ASN A 218 -28.23 3.46 18.93
CA ASN A 218 -28.99 3.12 17.73
C ASN A 218 -28.07 2.81 16.55
#